data_AF-A0A7S2YCT0-F1
#
_entry.id   AF-A0A7S2YCT0-F1
#
_cell.length_a   1.000
_cell.length_b   1.000
_cell.length_c   1.000
_cell.angle_alpha   90.00
_cell.angle_beta   90.00
_cell.angle_gamma   90.00
#
_symmetry.space_group_name_H-M   'P 1'
#
loop_
_entity.id
_entity.type
_entity.pdbx_description
1 polymer ?
#
loop_
_entity_poly.entity_id
_entity_poly.type
_entity_poly.pdbx_seq_one_letter_code
_entity_poly.pdbx_strand_id
1 'polypeptide(L)'
;ATRMAMDRLNDKTVLVRKQAMQLLTALLENNPFMGNLDPKPYRDKLSELYKQVIDNLPGAIKEAKEQAVAEEVEDASEETALEVEQATLAAVMNEVDGWTEQEMSEEQQQYKIKVNALKFTQSALEFIDIFEDATTNLEGMILSANVSDVTEALRFFVQARHFQLPCAVTGIKRSLALMW
;
A
#
# COMPACT_ATOMS: atom_id res chain seq x y z
N ALA A 1 10.96 -5.92 1.18
CA ALA A 1 12.00 -5.32 2.05
C ALA A 1 11.41 -4.72 3.32
N THR A 2 10.44 -3.81 3.23
CA THR A 2 9.81 -3.12 4.38
C THR A 2 9.27 -4.07 5.45
N ARG A 3 8.48 -5.07 5.06
CA ARG A 3 7.92 -6.07 5.99
C ARG A 3 9.01 -6.83 6.78
N MET A 4 10.07 -7.25 6.10
CA MET A 4 11.20 -7.93 6.76
C MET A 4 11.93 -7.02 7.74
N ALA A 5 12.08 -5.73 7.41
CA ALA A 5 12.68 -4.76 8.32
C ALA A 5 11.81 -4.51 9.56
N MET A 6 10.48 -4.48 9.39
CA MET A 6 9.54 -4.40 10.51
C MET A 6 9.67 -5.60 11.46
N ASP A 7 9.79 -6.81 10.94
CA ASP A 7 9.96 -8.01 11.78
C ASP A 7 11.25 -7.96 12.62
N ARG A 8 12.30 -7.31 12.09
CA ARG A 8 13.58 -7.13 12.79
C ARG A 8 13.51 -6.14 13.94
N LEU A 9 12.43 -5.36 14.09
CA LEU A 9 12.23 -4.48 15.25
C LEU A 9 12.06 -5.26 16.56
N ASN A 10 11.65 -6.53 16.49
CA ASN A 10 11.53 -7.39 17.67
C ASN A 10 12.77 -8.28 17.91
N ASP A 11 13.87 -8.03 17.21
CA ASP A 11 15.11 -8.80 17.40
C ASP A 11 15.68 -8.56 18.81
N LYS A 12 16.29 -9.60 19.41
CA LYS A 12 16.92 -9.49 20.73
C LYS A 12 18.11 -8.53 20.72
N THR A 13 18.79 -8.43 19.59
CA THR A 13 20.01 -7.66 19.43
C THR A 13 19.68 -6.19 19.18
N VAL A 14 20.12 -5.30 20.09
CA VAL A 14 19.92 -3.85 19.98
C VAL A 14 20.41 -3.31 18.64
N LEU A 15 21.59 -3.74 18.18
CA LEU A 15 22.16 -3.30 16.92
C LEU A 15 21.26 -3.66 15.72
N VAL A 16 20.63 -4.83 15.72
CA VAL A 16 19.74 -5.26 14.63
C VAL A 16 18.49 -4.39 14.60
N ARG A 17 17.87 -4.13 15.77
CA ARG A 17 16.71 -3.24 15.86
C ARG A 17 17.04 -1.82 15.39
N LYS A 18 18.20 -1.30 15.79
CA LYS A 18 18.70 0.01 15.34
C LYS A 18 18.84 0.08 13.82
N GLN A 19 19.51 -0.89 13.21
CA GLN A 19 19.70 -0.92 11.76
C GLN A 19 18.38 -1.10 11.01
N ALA A 20 17.45 -1.88 11.56
CA ALA A 20 16.11 -2.03 11.01
C ALA A 20 15.35 -0.68 11.03
N MET A 21 15.38 0.07 12.14
CA MET A 21 14.79 1.40 12.22
C MET A 21 15.38 2.39 11.20
N GLN A 22 16.71 2.38 11.04
CA GLN A 22 17.40 3.23 10.06
C GLN A 22 16.99 2.87 8.63
N LEU A 23 16.90 1.58 8.31
CA LEU A 23 16.42 1.11 7.03
C LEU A 23 14.96 1.53 6.78
N LEU A 24 14.08 1.39 7.76
CA LEU A 24 12.68 1.82 7.64
C LEU A 24 12.55 3.32 7.39
N THR A 25 13.38 4.11 8.08
CA THR A 25 13.44 5.57 7.85
C THR A 25 13.91 5.86 6.42
N ALA A 26 14.97 5.20 5.96
CA ALA A 26 15.48 5.40 4.60
C ALA A 26 14.47 4.95 3.52
N LEU A 27 13.75 3.84 3.74
CA LEU A 27 12.71 3.36 2.83
C LEU A 27 11.52 4.33 2.78
N LEU A 28 11.19 4.95 3.90
CA LEU A 28 10.17 5.97 3.97
C LEU A 28 10.61 7.26 3.27
N GLU A 29 11.85 7.71 3.44
CA GLU A 29 12.40 8.91 2.77
C GLU A 29 12.52 8.74 1.26
N ASN A 30 12.91 7.55 0.82
CA ASN A 30 13.13 7.23 -0.60
C ASN A 30 11.97 6.42 -1.17
N ASN A 31 10.75 6.66 -0.68
CA ASN A 31 9.58 5.95 -1.16
C ASN A 31 9.24 6.39 -2.60
N PRO A 32 8.76 5.47 -3.47
CA PRO A 32 8.40 5.77 -4.85
C PRO A 32 7.02 6.46 -4.97
N PHE A 33 6.36 6.74 -3.85
CA PHE A 33 5.02 7.29 -3.80
C PHE A 33 5.07 8.81 -3.59
N MET A 34 3.90 9.46 -3.71
CA MET A 34 3.81 10.91 -3.50
C MET A 34 4.24 11.27 -2.07
N GLY A 35 4.73 12.50 -1.87
CA GLY A 35 5.20 12.99 -0.57
C GLY A 35 4.13 13.08 0.54
N ASN A 36 2.93 12.58 0.30
CA ASN A 36 1.84 12.46 1.26
C ASN A 36 1.34 11.01 1.24
N LEU A 37 1.45 10.32 2.37
CA LEU A 37 1.04 8.93 2.62
C LEU A 37 -0.21 8.87 3.53
N ASP A 38 -1.07 9.89 3.53
CA ASP A 38 -2.41 9.82 4.14
C ASP A 38 -3.27 8.81 3.36
N PRO A 39 -3.78 7.73 3.96
CA PRO A 39 -4.55 6.70 3.24
C PRO A 39 -5.86 7.21 2.63
N LYS A 40 -6.46 8.29 3.15
CA LYS A 40 -7.77 8.80 2.67
C LYS A 40 -7.77 9.17 1.17
N PRO A 41 -6.91 10.08 0.70
CA PRO A 41 -6.88 10.46 -0.71
C PRO A 41 -6.58 9.28 -1.65
N TYR A 42 -5.77 8.30 -1.21
CA TYR A 42 -5.50 7.11 -2.01
C TYR A 42 -6.74 6.21 -2.13
N ARG A 43 -7.51 6.03 -1.06
CA ARG A 43 -8.76 5.26 -1.11
C ARG A 43 -9.79 5.91 -2.02
N ASP A 44 -9.95 7.23 -1.92
CA ASP A 44 -10.86 7.99 -2.78
C ASP A 44 -10.43 7.84 -4.25
N LYS A 45 -9.13 8.01 -4.54
CA LYS A 45 -8.60 7.89 -5.90
C LYS A 45 -8.73 6.48 -6.46
N LEU A 46 -8.51 5.45 -5.64
CA LEU A 46 -8.68 4.06 -6.02
C LEU A 46 -10.13 3.79 -6.43
N SER A 47 -11.10 4.27 -5.64
CA SER A 47 -12.53 4.09 -5.98
C SER A 47 -12.93 4.77 -7.29
N GLU A 48 -12.33 5.93 -7.59
CA GLU A 48 -12.58 6.66 -8.84
C GLU A 48 -11.95 5.93 -10.04
N LEU A 49 -10.68 5.53 -9.93
CA LEU A 49 -9.97 4.80 -10.99
C LEU A 49 -10.62 3.44 -11.24
N TYR A 50 -11.08 2.75 -10.20
CA TYR A 50 -11.76 1.47 -10.32
C TYR A 50 -13.03 1.58 -11.17
N LYS A 51 -13.87 2.59 -10.90
CA LYS A 51 -15.05 2.88 -11.72
C LYS A 51 -14.67 3.17 -13.18
N GLN A 52 -13.65 4.00 -13.38
CA GLN A 52 -13.20 4.35 -14.73
C GLN A 52 -12.63 3.16 -15.52
N VAL A 53 -11.96 2.23 -14.83
CA VAL A 53 -11.47 0.99 -15.43
C VAL A 53 -12.66 0.10 -15.80
N ILE A 54 -13.63 -0.08 -14.88
CA ILE A 54 -14.83 -0.89 -15.13
C ILE A 54 -15.65 -0.36 -16.32
N ASP A 55 -15.89 0.94 -16.38
CA ASP A 55 -16.71 1.56 -17.42
C ASP A 55 -16.07 1.46 -18.80
N ASN A 56 -14.74 1.35 -18.86
CA ASN A 56 -13.96 1.30 -20.10
C ASN A 56 -13.26 -0.06 -20.31
N LEU A 57 -13.85 -1.15 -19.82
CA LEU A 57 -13.31 -2.50 -20.05
C LEU A 57 -13.11 -2.75 -21.56
N PRO A 58 -11.94 -3.22 -22.01
CA PRO A 58 -11.78 -3.71 -23.37
C PRO A 58 -12.72 -4.90 -23.60
N GLY A 59 -13.27 -5.01 -24.81
CA GLY A 59 -14.37 -5.94 -25.14
C GLY A 59 -14.10 -7.40 -24.75
N ALA A 60 -12.86 -7.86 -24.90
CA ALA A 60 -12.45 -9.22 -24.53
C ALA A 60 -12.65 -9.52 -23.03
N ILE A 61 -12.42 -8.54 -22.16
CA ILE A 61 -12.59 -8.69 -20.70
C ILE A 61 -14.06 -8.50 -20.32
N LYS A 62 -14.79 -7.64 -21.03
CA LYS A 62 -16.22 -7.45 -20.80
C LYS A 62 -16.98 -8.75 -21.04
N GLU A 63 -16.66 -9.45 -22.13
CA GLU A 63 -17.21 -10.77 -22.44
C GLU A 63 -16.81 -11.82 -21.40
N ALA A 64 -15.55 -11.83 -20.94
CA ALA A 64 -15.10 -12.75 -19.89
C ALA A 64 -15.78 -12.48 -18.53
N LYS A 65 -16.02 -11.22 -18.17
CA LYS A 65 -16.77 -10.83 -16.96
C LYS A 65 -18.24 -11.23 -17.08
N GLU A 66 -18.86 -10.99 -18.23
CA GLU A 66 -20.27 -11.37 -18.47
C GLU A 66 -20.45 -12.89 -18.45
N GLN A 67 -19.48 -13.66 -18.94
CA GLN A 67 -19.49 -15.13 -18.88
C GLN A 67 -19.29 -15.66 -17.45
N ALA A 68 -18.32 -15.14 -16.69
CA ALA A 68 -18.12 -15.54 -15.29
C ALA A 68 -19.35 -15.20 -14.44
N VAL A 69 -19.88 -13.99 -14.57
CA VAL A 69 -21.12 -13.58 -13.88
C VAL A 69 -22.32 -14.43 -14.32
N ALA A 70 -22.41 -14.87 -15.57
CA ALA A 70 -23.50 -15.74 -16.02
C ALA A 70 -23.38 -17.20 -15.49
N GLU A 71 -22.16 -17.71 -15.30
CA GLU A 71 -21.92 -19.03 -14.72
C GLU A 71 -22.08 -19.04 -13.19
N GLU A 72 -21.78 -17.93 -12.50
CA GLU A 72 -21.74 -17.88 -11.02
C GLU A 72 -23.03 -17.34 -10.37
N VAL A 73 -24.02 -16.91 -11.16
CA VAL A 73 -25.38 -16.57 -10.67
C VAL A 73 -26.12 -17.76 -10.06
N GLU A 74 -25.65 -18.99 -10.27
CA GLU A 74 -26.22 -20.20 -9.64
C GLU A 74 -25.83 -20.36 -8.15
N ASP A 75 -24.76 -19.71 -7.66
CA ASP A 75 -24.27 -19.83 -6.27
C ASP A 75 -24.05 -18.44 -5.63
N ALA A 76 -25.15 -17.77 -5.27
CA ALA A 76 -25.17 -16.39 -4.80
C ALA A 76 -24.74 -16.26 -3.33
N SER A 77 -23.45 -16.05 -3.09
CA SER A 77 -22.90 -15.56 -1.81
C SER A 77 -22.22 -14.19 -2.03
N GLU A 78 -22.24 -13.29 -1.05
CA GLU A 78 -21.51 -12.00 -1.15
C GLU A 78 -19.99 -12.19 -1.22
N GLU A 79 -19.50 -13.32 -0.73
CA GLU A 79 -18.08 -13.70 -0.72
C GLU A 79 -17.61 -14.09 -2.13
N THR A 80 -18.45 -14.79 -2.90
CA THR A 80 -18.15 -15.17 -4.29
C THR A 80 -18.12 -13.93 -5.21
N ALA A 81 -18.99 -12.94 -4.99
CA ALA A 81 -18.99 -11.70 -5.77
C ALA A 81 -17.68 -10.89 -5.65
N LEU A 82 -17.09 -10.82 -4.45
CA LEU A 82 -15.82 -10.13 -4.21
C LEU A 82 -14.63 -10.86 -4.85
N GLU A 83 -14.64 -12.19 -4.84
CA GLU A 83 -13.62 -13.01 -5.49
C GLU A 83 -13.62 -12.82 -7.01
N VAL A 84 -14.81 -12.74 -7.62
CA VAL A 84 -14.98 -12.47 -9.06
C VAL A 84 -14.49 -11.08 -9.44
N GLU A 85 -14.76 -10.06 -8.63
CA GLU A 85 -14.23 -8.71 -8.86
C GLU A 85 -12.69 -8.65 -8.77
N GLN A 86 -12.09 -9.38 -7.83
CA GLN A 86 -10.63 -9.48 -7.72
C GLN A 86 -10.01 -10.27 -8.87
N ALA A 87 -10.64 -11.37 -9.29
CA ALA A 87 -10.18 -12.19 -10.41
C ALA A 87 -10.25 -11.43 -11.74
N THR A 88 -11.34 -10.68 -11.98
CA THR A 88 -11.48 -9.84 -13.16
C THR A 88 -10.45 -8.71 -13.19
N LEU A 89 -10.17 -8.07 -12.06
CA LEU A 89 -9.07 -7.10 -11.92
C LEU A 89 -7.71 -7.72 -12.27
N ALA A 90 -7.41 -8.89 -11.72
CA ALA A 90 -6.15 -9.58 -11.98
C ALA A 90 -5.99 -9.96 -13.47
N ALA A 91 -7.06 -10.39 -14.12
CA ALA A 91 -7.09 -10.66 -15.55
C ALA A 91 -6.81 -9.39 -16.38
N VAL A 92 -7.48 -8.27 -16.05
CA VAL A 92 -7.22 -6.95 -16.68
C VAL A 92 -5.75 -6.56 -16.52
N MET A 93 -5.21 -6.71 -15.31
CA MET A 93 -3.83 -6.33 -15.00
C MET A 93 -2.82 -7.14 -15.81
N ASN A 94 -3.05 -8.44 -16.01
CA ASN A 94 -2.18 -9.32 -16.79
C ASN A 94 -2.27 -9.04 -18.30
N GLU A 95 -3.47 -8.79 -18.82
CA GLU A 95 -3.64 -8.50 -20.24
C GLU A 95 -2.96 -7.17 -20.63
N VAL A 96 -3.12 -6.14 -19.80
CA VAL A 96 -2.51 -4.82 -20.01
C VAL A 96 -0.99 -4.85 -19.91
N ASP A 97 -0.41 -5.71 -19.07
CA ASP A 97 1.05 -5.89 -18.97
C ASP A 97 1.62 -6.60 -20.22
N GLY A 98 0.81 -7.40 -20.91
CA GLY A 98 1.17 -8.04 -22.18
C GLY A 98 1.14 -7.12 -23.40
N TRP A 99 0.61 -5.89 -23.28
CA TRP A 99 0.53 -4.94 -24.37
C TRP A 99 1.89 -4.25 -24.63
N THR A 100 2.49 -4.55 -25.79
CA THR A 100 3.74 -3.93 -26.26
C THR A 100 3.48 -2.53 -26.83
N GLU A 101 4.28 -1.53 -26.45
CA GLU A 101 4.07 -0.10 -26.78
C GLU A 101 4.06 0.23 -28.29
N GLN A 102 4.54 -0.68 -29.14
CA GLN A 102 4.78 -0.43 -30.57
C GLN A 102 3.55 -0.54 -31.47
N GLU A 103 2.42 -1.10 -31.01
CA GLU A 103 1.20 -1.32 -31.82
C GLU A 103 -0.09 -0.81 -31.16
N MET A 104 0.01 0.03 -30.14
CA MET A 104 -1.16 0.45 -29.37
C MET A 104 -1.85 1.70 -29.93
N SER A 105 -3.17 1.62 -30.08
CA SER A 105 -4.04 2.79 -30.33
C SER A 105 -4.00 3.76 -29.14
N GLU A 106 -4.26 5.06 -29.39
CA GLU A 106 -4.29 6.10 -28.35
C GLU A 106 -5.24 5.75 -27.20
N GLU A 107 -6.37 5.12 -27.50
CA GLU A 107 -7.36 4.68 -26.50
C GLU A 107 -6.83 3.55 -25.60
N GLN A 108 -6.09 2.60 -26.17
CA GLN A 108 -5.48 1.51 -25.43
C GLN A 108 -4.34 2.02 -24.55
N GLN A 109 -3.57 3.01 -25.03
CA GLN A 109 -2.51 3.65 -24.23
C GLN A 109 -3.10 4.37 -23.02
N GLN A 110 -4.19 5.11 -23.21
CA GLN A 110 -4.89 5.76 -22.10
C GLN A 110 -5.44 4.76 -21.09
N TYR A 111 -6.00 3.63 -21.55
CA TYR A 111 -6.45 2.56 -20.67
C TYR A 111 -5.30 1.94 -19.88
N LYS A 112 -4.16 1.66 -20.52
CA LYS A 112 -2.95 1.15 -19.86
C LYS A 112 -2.43 2.11 -18.79
N ILE A 113 -2.42 3.42 -19.06
CA ILE A 113 -2.02 4.43 -18.07
C ILE A 113 -2.98 4.42 -16.87
N LYS A 114 -4.30 4.34 -17.11
CA LYS A 114 -5.31 4.27 -16.03
C LYS A 114 -5.14 3.02 -15.17
N VAL A 115 -4.94 1.86 -15.79
CA VAL A 115 -4.71 0.60 -15.07
C VAL A 115 -3.41 0.67 -14.27
N ASN A 116 -2.32 1.20 -14.84
CA ASN A 116 -1.06 1.39 -14.12
C ASN A 116 -1.20 2.37 -12.94
N ALA A 117 -1.97 3.44 -13.10
CA ALA A 117 -2.30 4.35 -12.02
C ALA A 117 -3.09 3.66 -10.90
N LEU A 118 -4.00 2.74 -11.24
CA LEU A 118 -4.71 1.91 -10.26
C LEU A 118 -3.72 1.01 -9.51
N LYS A 119 -2.87 0.25 -10.21
CA LYS A 119 -1.82 -0.61 -9.60
C LYS A 119 -0.93 0.18 -8.64
N PHE A 120 -0.51 1.38 -9.07
CA PHE A 120 0.30 2.27 -8.26
C PHE A 120 -0.42 2.74 -7.00
N THR A 121 -1.68 3.14 -7.11
CA THR A 121 -2.51 3.60 -5.98
C THR A 121 -2.74 2.46 -4.97
N GLN A 122 -2.98 1.24 -5.45
CA GLN A 122 -3.11 0.06 -4.61
C GLN A 122 -1.80 -0.28 -3.88
N SER A 123 -0.67 -0.26 -4.61
CA SER A 123 0.65 -0.51 -4.02
C SER A 123 1.01 0.52 -2.95
N ALA A 124 0.59 1.77 -3.13
CA ALA A 124 0.79 2.83 -2.14
C ALA A 124 0.00 2.57 -0.85
N LEU A 125 -1.26 2.11 -0.96
CA LEU A 125 -2.07 1.73 0.19
C LEU A 125 -1.47 0.54 0.94
N GLU A 126 -1.05 -0.50 0.22
CA GLU A 126 -0.37 -1.65 0.83
C GLU A 126 0.90 -1.22 1.57
N PHE A 127 1.67 -0.28 1.01
CA PHE A 127 2.83 0.28 1.68
C PHE A 127 2.47 1.01 2.98
N ILE A 128 1.41 1.83 2.97
CA ILE A 128 0.90 2.52 4.16
C ILE A 128 0.45 1.51 5.22
N ASP A 129 -0.33 0.51 4.83
CA ASP A 129 -0.87 -0.51 5.74
C ASP A 129 0.27 -1.30 6.43
N ILE A 130 1.36 -1.61 5.72
CA ILE A 130 2.56 -2.24 6.32
C ILE A 130 3.14 -1.40 7.48
N PHE A 131 3.10 -0.06 7.38
CA PHE A 131 3.56 0.81 8.47
C PHE A 131 2.55 0.93 9.61
N GLU A 132 1.26 0.96 9.30
CA GLU A 132 0.19 0.99 10.30
C GLU A 132 0.16 -0.29 11.13
N ASP A 133 0.33 -1.46 10.51
CA ASP A 133 0.40 -2.75 11.20
C ASP A 133 1.59 -2.83 12.17
N ALA A 134 2.70 -2.19 11.80
CA ALA A 134 3.91 -2.17 12.61
C ALA A 134 3.89 -1.11 13.73
N THR A 135 2.81 -0.35 13.89
CA THR A 135 2.70 0.74 14.89
C THR A 135 3.04 0.26 16.30
N THR A 136 2.53 -0.91 16.71
CA THR A 136 2.79 -1.46 18.05
C THR A 136 4.28 -1.74 18.28
N ASN A 137 4.99 -2.25 17.27
CA ASN A 137 6.42 -2.52 17.36
C ASN A 137 7.23 -1.21 17.43
N LEU A 138 6.85 -0.22 16.61
CA LEU A 138 7.47 1.10 16.59
C LEU A 138 7.26 1.86 17.91
N GLU A 139 6.08 1.75 18.52
CA GLU A 139 5.81 2.28 19.85
C GLU A 139 6.64 1.58 20.94
N GLY A 140 6.81 0.25 20.83
CA GLY A 140 7.67 -0.52 21.71
C GLY A 140 9.13 -0.04 21.69
N MET A 141 9.61 0.44 20.54
CA MET A 141 10.95 1.01 20.40
C MET A 141 11.12 2.31 21.21
N ILE A 142 10.09 3.16 21.28
CA ILE A 142 10.11 4.38 22.10
C ILE A 142 10.19 4.03 23.59
N LEU A 143 9.51 2.95 24.01
CA LEU A 143 9.46 2.48 25.40
C LEU A 143 10.66 1.60 25.79
N SER A 144 11.58 1.36 24.87
CA SER A 144 12.73 0.50 25.13
C SER A 144 13.68 1.11 26.17
N ALA A 145 14.36 0.26 26.93
CA ALA A 145 15.37 0.70 27.89
C ALA A 145 16.65 1.26 27.23
N ASN A 146 16.81 1.06 25.91
CA ASN A 146 18.04 1.44 25.20
C ASN A 146 17.85 2.79 24.51
N VAL A 147 18.69 3.76 24.86
CA VAL A 147 18.63 5.11 24.29
C VAL A 147 18.75 5.12 22.76
N SER A 148 19.56 4.22 22.18
CA SER A 148 19.70 4.12 20.72
C SER A 148 18.37 3.80 20.03
N ASP A 149 17.62 2.84 20.56
CA ASP A 149 16.32 2.41 20.03
C ASP A 149 15.32 3.57 20.11
N VAL A 150 15.28 4.29 21.24
CA VAL A 150 14.43 5.47 21.42
C VAL A 150 14.79 6.58 20.42
N THR A 151 16.08 6.90 20.28
CA THR A 151 16.51 8.01 19.39
C THR A 151 16.22 7.73 17.92
N GLU A 152 16.38 6.50 17.45
CA GLU A 152 16.04 6.14 16.06
C GLU A 152 14.51 6.08 15.85
N ALA A 153 13.74 5.61 16.84
CA ALA A 153 12.28 5.66 16.80
C ALA A 153 11.76 7.09 16.69
N LEU A 154 12.33 8.03 17.46
CA LEU A 154 11.97 9.45 17.36
C LEU A 154 12.26 10.03 15.98
N ARG A 155 13.44 9.74 15.41
CA ARG A 155 13.80 10.17 14.05
C ARG A 155 12.81 9.65 13.01
N PHE A 156 12.48 8.36 13.10
CA PHE A 156 11.48 7.75 12.24
C PHE A 156 10.13 8.46 12.35
N PHE A 157 9.62 8.68 13.56
CA PHE A 157 8.29 9.30 13.74
C PHE A 157 8.22 10.75 13.27
N VAL A 158 9.32 11.50 13.38
CA VAL A 158 9.42 12.85 12.79
C VAL A 158 9.29 12.77 11.27
N GLN A 159 9.98 11.81 10.63
CA GLN A 159 9.90 11.63 9.18
C GLN A 159 8.53 11.09 8.74
N ALA A 160 7.96 10.15 9.48
CA ALA A 160 6.61 9.63 9.25
C ALA A 160 5.55 10.73 9.34
N ARG A 161 5.74 11.72 10.23
CA ARG A 161 4.86 12.88 10.31
C ARG A 161 5.00 13.80 9.10
N HIS A 162 6.20 13.96 8.54
CA HIS A 162 6.42 14.73 7.31
C HIS A 162 5.61 14.14 6.14
N PHE A 163 5.61 12.81 6.03
CA PHE A 163 4.82 12.08 5.04
C PHE A 163 3.34 11.88 5.43
N GLN A 164 2.87 12.45 6.55
CA GLN A 164 1.48 12.36 7.01
C GLN A 164 0.96 10.93 7.30
N LEU A 165 1.85 10.00 7.64
CA LEU A 165 1.45 8.67 8.10
C LEU A 165 0.58 8.76 9.38
N PRO A 166 -0.58 8.08 9.44
CA PRO A 166 -1.43 8.08 10.63
C PRO A 166 -0.72 7.61 11.90
N CYS A 167 0.09 6.56 11.82
CA CYS A 167 0.86 6.00 12.95
C CYS A 167 1.82 7.01 13.58
N ALA A 168 2.27 8.01 12.82
CA ALA A 168 3.20 9.03 13.28
C ALA A 168 2.61 9.91 14.39
N VAL A 169 1.31 10.21 14.31
CA VAL A 169 0.65 11.06 15.31
C VAL A 169 0.59 10.35 16.66
N THR A 170 0.30 9.05 16.64
CA THR A 170 0.24 8.22 17.86
C THR A 170 1.64 8.08 18.47
N GLY A 171 2.64 7.78 17.65
CA GLY A 171 4.04 7.68 18.08
C GLY A 171 4.55 8.97 18.73
N ILE A 172 4.35 10.13 18.09
CA ILE A 172 4.77 11.44 18.62
C ILE A 172 4.07 11.75 19.95
N LYS A 173 2.75 11.48 20.07
CA LYS A 173 2.03 11.70 21.33
C LYS A 173 2.62 10.88 22.48
N ARG A 174 2.94 9.61 22.22
CA ARG A 174 3.60 8.75 23.22
C ARG A 174 5.01 9.21 23.56
N SER A 175 5.78 9.62 22.56
CA SER A 175 7.11 10.21 22.76
C SER A 175 7.07 11.46 23.64
N LEU A 176 6.10 12.36 23.40
CA LEU A 176 5.90 13.55 24.22
C LEU A 176 5.57 13.19 25.67
N ALA A 177 4.71 12.18 25.89
CA ALA A 177 4.33 11.74 27.23
C ALA A 177 5.51 11.20 28.06
N LEU A 178 6.58 10.71 27.43
CA LEU A 178 7.77 10.19 28.10
C LEU A 178 8.81 11.27 28.47
N MET A 179 8.63 12.50 27.98
CA MET A 179 9.47 13.64 28.38
C MET A 179 9.00 14.29 29.69
N TRP A 180 7.81 13.93 30.19
CA TRP A 180 7.20 14.40 31.43
C TRP A 180 7.14 13.28 32.46
#